data_AF-A0ABC8A379-F1
#
_entry.id   AF-A0ABC8A379-F1
#
_cell.length_a   1.000
_cell.length_b   1.000
_cell.length_c   1.000
_cell.angle_alpha   90.00
_cell.angle_beta   90.00
_cell.angle_gamma   90.00
#
_symmetry.space_group_name_H-M   'P 1'
#
loop_
_entity.id
_entity.type
_entity.pdbx_description
1 polymer ?
#
loop_
_entity_poly.entity_id
_entity_poly.type
_entity_poly.pdbx_seq_one_letter_code
_entity_poly.pdbx_strand_id
1 'polypeptide(L)'
;MTKSAKTFDVIVVGAGPSGMMAAISAAQNGAKVALIDKNKKVGKKLLMTGGGRCNVTNARSVDEILTNVPGNGRFLHSAFSQFSNLDIIEFFESNGVKLKEEDHGRMFPITDKSKTIVDALFNKILSLHVSYFPSQAVDKLLIENGAVIGLETDSESFLSPTIILSTGGRAYPSTGSTGDGYRLARSAGHSISQLYATESALISDEPFILDKSLQGISLREIKLSVLNSKGKAIISHQHDLLFTHFGISGPAALRCSSFINQLLAKGEKMVTVSLDQFSEKKLGSLKNELTSLSKTDKSIKNAFSGLTQERMLLFILEKAGIDPSLSAKTLSEQQIDKIASLFKNWQITISKTLPIEKSFVTGGGVSLKEINPKSMESKQTQGLFMTGELLDINGYTGGYNITCAFVTGFVAGKHAAQIASYFQQ
;
A
#
# COMPACT_ATOMS: atom_id res chain seq x y z
N MET A 1 1.60 -38.79 -21.47
CA MET A 1 3.04 -38.47 -21.38
C MET A 1 3.29 -37.95 -19.97
N THR A 2 3.99 -38.70 -19.14
CA THR A 2 4.37 -38.28 -17.78
C THR A 2 5.35 -37.10 -17.89
N LYS A 3 4.97 -35.93 -17.36
CA LYS A 3 5.88 -34.76 -17.29
C LYS A 3 7.09 -35.17 -16.44
N SER A 4 8.31 -34.98 -16.95
CA SER A 4 9.53 -35.19 -16.16
C SER A 4 9.55 -34.18 -15.01
N ALA A 5 9.64 -34.65 -13.76
CA ALA A 5 9.54 -33.82 -12.58
C ALA A 5 10.91 -33.26 -12.16
N LYS A 6 11.00 -31.93 -11.96
CA LYS A 6 12.23 -31.28 -11.47
C LYS A 6 12.21 -31.17 -9.94
N THR A 7 13.31 -31.51 -9.26
CA THR A 7 13.39 -31.53 -7.79
C THR A 7 14.22 -30.38 -7.22
N PHE A 8 13.65 -29.72 -6.21
CA PHE A 8 14.23 -28.61 -5.47
C PHE A 8 13.93 -28.73 -3.97
N ASP A 9 14.77 -28.13 -3.13
CA ASP A 9 14.56 -28.12 -1.67
C ASP A 9 13.45 -27.14 -1.29
N VAL A 10 13.44 -25.99 -1.96
CA VAL A 10 12.46 -24.91 -1.77
C VAL A 10 11.99 -24.41 -3.15
N ILE A 11 10.68 -24.32 -3.35
CA ILE A 11 10.10 -23.65 -4.53
C ILE A 11 9.41 -22.36 -4.08
N VAL A 12 9.73 -21.24 -4.74
CA VAL A 12 9.09 -19.94 -4.51
C VAL A 12 8.23 -19.56 -5.71
N VAL A 13 6.97 -19.22 -5.47
CA VAL A 13 5.97 -18.91 -6.50
C VAL A 13 5.65 -17.40 -6.50
N GLY A 14 6.22 -16.69 -7.47
CA GLY A 14 6.05 -15.26 -7.70
C GLY A 14 7.32 -14.48 -7.39
N ALA A 15 7.97 -13.91 -8.40
CA ALA A 15 9.17 -13.08 -8.34
C ALA A 15 8.85 -11.59 -8.09
N GLY A 16 7.95 -11.32 -7.15
CA GLY A 16 7.74 -10.01 -6.55
C GLY A 16 8.77 -9.71 -5.45
N PRO A 17 8.62 -8.59 -4.69
CA PRO A 17 9.55 -8.25 -3.61
C PRO A 17 9.68 -9.35 -2.55
N SER A 18 8.55 -9.90 -2.05
CA SER A 18 8.59 -10.94 -1.03
C SER A 18 9.18 -12.25 -1.56
N GLY A 19 8.84 -12.66 -2.78
CA GLY A 19 9.35 -13.90 -3.36
C GLY A 19 10.82 -13.84 -3.74
N MET A 20 11.30 -12.71 -4.28
CA MET A 20 12.73 -12.55 -4.53
C MET A 20 13.52 -12.59 -3.22
N MET A 21 13.04 -11.93 -2.16
CA MET A 21 13.69 -11.99 -0.85
C MET A 21 13.60 -13.38 -0.20
N ALA A 22 12.49 -14.10 -0.38
CA ALA A 22 12.33 -15.48 0.08
C ALA A 22 13.31 -16.43 -0.62
N ALA A 23 13.46 -16.30 -1.94
CA ALA A 23 14.40 -17.11 -2.71
C ALA A 23 15.86 -16.85 -2.30
N ILE A 24 16.22 -15.57 -2.11
CA ILE A 24 17.54 -15.16 -1.60
C ILE A 24 17.79 -15.75 -0.22
N SER A 25 16.86 -15.55 0.72
CA SER A 25 16.99 -16.03 2.10
C SER A 25 17.11 -17.55 2.15
N ALA A 26 16.27 -18.29 1.40
CA ALA A 26 16.34 -19.75 1.33
C ALA A 26 17.70 -20.24 0.80
N ALA A 27 18.19 -19.66 -0.29
CA ALA A 27 19.47 -20.03 -0.88
C ALA A 27 20.67 -19.67 0.01
N GLN A 28 20.62 -18.54 0.73
CA GLN A 28 21.62 -18.17 1.73
C GLN A 28 21.66 -19.15 2.91
N ASN A 29 20.56 -19.86 3.18
CA ASN A 29 20.48 -20.93 4.19
C ASN A 29 20.72 -22.33 3.58
N GLY A 30 21.34 -22.41 2.40
CA GLY A 30 21.87 -23.65 1.82
C GLY A 30 20.88 -24.45 0.95
N ALA A 31 19.65 -23.98 0.76
CA ALA A 31 18.67 -24.68 -0.07
C ALA A 31 18.96 -24.52 -1.58
N LYS A 32 18.72 -25.57 -2.35
CA LYS A 32 18.58 -25.54 -3.80
C LYS A 32 17.19 -25.01 -4.15
N VAL A 33 17.15 -23.76 -4.62
CA VAL A 33 15.89 -23.02 -4.81
C VAL A 33 15.46 -22.94 -6.28
N ALA A 34 14.16 -23.12 -6.52
CA ALA A 34 13.51 -22.67 -7.75
C ALA A 34 12.65 -21.43 -7.50
N LEU A 35 12.77 -20.42 -8.35
CA LEU A 35 11.90 -19.24 -8.37
C LEU A 35 11.05 -19.28 -9.65
N ILE A 36 9.73 -19.39 -9.51
CA ILE A 36 8.79 -19.53 -10.62
C ILE A 36 7.94 -18.26 -10.72
N ASP A 37 7.80 -17.68 -11.91
CA ASP A 37 6.92 -16.53 -12.14
C ASP A 37 6.16 -16.66 -13.46
N LYS A 38 4.89 -16.24 -13.46
CA LYS A 38 4.04 -16.23 -14.66
C LYS A 38 4.48 -15.19 -15.70
N ASN A 39 5.19 -14.15 -15.28
CA ASN A 39 5.69 -13.10 -16.15
C ASN A 39 7.06 -13.50 -16.70
N LYS A 40 7.41 -12.90 -17.84
CA LYS A 40 8.76 -13.01 -18.40
C LYS A 40 9.81 -12.27 -17.58
N LYS A 41 9.43 -11.15 -16.93
CA LYS A 41 10.32 -10.28 -16.15
C LYS A 41 9.90 -10.26 -14.68
N VAL A 42 10.88 -10.30 -13.78
CA VAL A 42 10.68 -10.19 -12.33
C VAL A 42 10.25 -8.77 -11.93
N GLY A 43 9.64 -8.65 -10.74
CA GLY A 43 9.41 -7.35 -10.09
C GLY A 43 8.52 -6.37 -10.86
N LYS A 44 7.63 -6.84 -11.76
CA LYS A 44 6.84 -5.96 -12.64
C LYS A 44 6.03 -4.89 -11.88
N LYS A 45 5.38 -5.25 -10.76
CA LYS A 45 4.69 -4.27 -9.88
C LYS A 45 5.69 -3.37 -9.17
N LEU A 46 6.80 -3.92 -8.66
CA LEU A 46 7.86 -3.20 -7.95
C LEU A 46 8.46 -2.06 -8.81
N LEU A 47 8.62 -2.30 -10.12
CA LEU A 47 9.10 -1.30 -11.08
C LEU A 47 8.24 -0.02 -11.15
N MET A 48 6.95 -0.10 -10.84
CA MET A 48 6.04 1.05 -10.92
C MET A 48 5.90 1.80 -9.59
N THR A 49 6.39 1.22 -8.49
CA THR A 49 6.20 1.80 -7.14
C THR A 49 6.99 3.10 -6.97
N GLY A 50 6.50 3.98 -6.09
CA GLY A 50 7.14 5.27 -5.83
C GLY A 50 7.27 6.16 -7.09
N GLY A 51 6.33 6.05 -8.04
CA GLY A 51 6.39 6.77 -9.31
C GLY A 51 7.54 6.30 -10.22
N GLY A 52 7.92 5.03 -10.13
CA GLY A 52 9.06 4.47 -10.87
C GLY A 52 10.41 4.60 -10.15
N ARG A 53 10.43 5.18 -8.93
CA ARG A 53 11.65 5.33 -8.12
C ARG A 53 11.86 4.20 -7.11
N CYS A 54 10.79 3.50 -6.73
CA CYS A 54 10.71 2.52 -5.64
C CYS A 54 10.97 3.12 -4.24
N ASN A 55 9.90 3.29 -3.47
CA ASN A 55 9.99 3.59 -2.04
C ASN A 55 10.23 2.28 -1.27
N VAL A 56 11.50 1.88 -1.16
CA VAL A 56 11.92 0.51 -0.86
C VAL A 56 11.58 0.05 0.56
N THR A 57 11.59 0.98 1.52
CA THR A 57 11.26 0.75 2.92
C THR A 57 11.00 2.10 3.61
N ASN A 58 10.88 2.11 4.94
CA ASN A 58 10.78 3.33 5.73
C ASN A 58 11.81 3.30 6.88
N ALA A 59 12.43 4.45 7.18
CA ALA A 59 13.50 4.61 8.18
C ALA A 59 12.99 4.79 9.61
N ARG A 60 11.67 4.90 9.81
CA ARG A 60 11.06 4.99 11.14
C ARG A 60 11.33 3.75 11.99
N SER A 61 11.06 3.87 13.28
CA SER A 61 11.09 2.73 14.20
C SER A 61 10.11 1.63 13.77
N VAL A 62 10.38 0.39 14.18
CA VAL A 62 9.50 -0.76 13.87
C VAL A 62 8.07 -0.50 14.37
N ASP A 63 7.91 0.04 15.58
CA ASP A 63 6.58 0.33 16.14
C ASP A 63 5.80 1.36 15.31
N GLU A 64 6.48 2.40 14.81
CA GLU A 64 5.87 3.37 13.91
C GLU A 64 5.54 2.76 12.54
N ILE A 65 6.40 1.89 12.00
CA ILE A 65 6.12 1.15 10.76
C ILE A 65 4.85 0.32 10.94
N LEU A 66 4.76 -0.48 12.01
CA LEU A 66 3.62 -1.35 12.27
C LEU A 66 2.33 -0.57 12.54
N THR A 67 2.43 0.63 13.13
CA THR A 67 1.29 1.55 13.27
C THR A 67 0.78 2.05 11.92
N ASN A 68 1.66 2.16 10.91
CA ASN A 68 1.29 2.48 9.54
C ASN A 68 0.91 1.24 8.69
N VAL A 69 0.75 0.08 9.35
CA VAL A 69 0.18 -1.15 8.80
C VAL A 69 -1.16 -1.45 9.47
N PRO A 70 -2.22 -0.67 9.15
CA PRO A 70 -3.53 -0.82 9.80
C PRO A 70 -4.17 -2.19 9.53
N GLY A 71 -3.84 -2.83 8.40
CA GLY A 71 -4.19 -4.22 8.14
C GLY A 71 -3.23 -5.16 8.87
N ASN A 72 -3.57 -5.50 10.12
CA ASN A 72 -2.93 -6.55 10.91
C ASN A 72 -1.40 -6.39 11.16
N GLY A 73 -0.86 -5.16 11.23
CA GLY A 73 0.57 -4.92 11.48
C GLY A 73 1.15 -5.63 12.72
N ARG A 74 0.37 -5.79 13.80
CA ARG A 74 0.80 -6.49 15.03
C ARG A 74 1.23 -7.94 14.79
N PHE A 75 0.68 -8.62 13.78
CA PHE A 75 1.09 -9.98 13.43
C PHE A 75 2.59 -10.08 13.09
N LEU A 76 3.17 -8.98 12.59
CA LEU A 76 4.53 -8.95 12.08
C LEU A 76 5.61 -8.76 13.14
N HIS A 77 5.29 -8.52 14.42
CA HIS A 77 6.32 -8.31 15.46
C HIS A 77 7.36 -9.44 15.50
N SER A 78 6.94 -10.71 15.43
CA SER A 78 7.86 -11.86 15.41
C SER A 78 8.68 -11.98 14.13
N ALA A 79 8.20 -11.42 13.02
CA ALA A 79 8.95 -11.39 11.76
C ALA A 79 9.98 -10.24 11.78
N PHE A 80 9.58 -9.05 12.25
CA PHE A 80 10.46 -7.89 12.40
C PHE A 80 11.61 -8.10 13.38
N SER A 81 11.44 -8.96 14.40
CA SER A 81 12.55 -9.31 15.30
C SER A 81 13.62 -10.21 14.67
N GLN A 82 13.35 -10.78 13.49
CA GLN A 82 14.28 -11.63 12.73
C GLN A 82 14.89 -10.90 11.53
N PHE A 83 14.15 -9.95 10.94
CA PHE A 83 14.56 -9.12 9.82
C PHE A 83 13.71 -7.86 9.79
N SER A 84 14.34 -6.70 9.88
CA SER A 84 13.72 -5.39 10.06
C SER A 84 13.91 -4.48 8.85
N ASN A 85 13.40 -3.26 8.93
CA ASN A 85 13.66 -2.21 7.94
C ASN A 85 15.14 -1.81 7.88
N LEU A 86 15.89 -1.93 8.98
CA LEU A 86 17.33 -1.66 8.99
C LEU A 86 18.10 -2.74 8.24
N ASP A 87 17.72 -4.02 8.41
CA ASP A 87 18.30 -5.14 7.67
C ASP A 87 18.00 -5.03 6.17
N ILE A 88 16.83 -4.49 5.79
CA ILE A 88 16.51 -4.18 4.38
C ILE A 88 17.48 -3.12 3.83
N ILE A 89 17.76 -2.06 4.58
CA ILE A 89 18.70 -1.01 4.17
C ILE A 89 20.10 -1.62 4.00
N GLU A 90 20.58 -2.33 5.02
CA GLU A 90 21.88 -3.00 4.99
C GLU A 90 22.00 -4.01 3.85
N PHE A 91 20.92 -4.76 3.57
CA PHE A 91 20.88 -5.69 2.44
C PHE A 91 21.14 -4.96 1.11
N PHE A 92 20.46 -3.85 0.84
CA PHE A 92 20.65 -3.12 -0.42
C PHE A 92 22.04 -2.47 -0.49
N GLU A 93 22.51 -1.86 0.61
CA GLU A 93 23.82 -1.21 0.65
C GLU A 93 24.98 -2.21 0.48
N SER A 94 24.90 -3.36 1.13
CA SER A 94 25.88 -4.46 1.00
C SER A 94 25.88 -5.08 -0.40
N ASN A 95 24.83 -4.88 -1.19
CA ASN A 95 24.75 -5.30 -2.59
C ASN A 95 24.87 -4.11 -3.57
N GLY A 96 25.52 -3.01 -3.14
CA GLY A 96 25.94 -1.91 -4.02
C GLY A 96 24.86 -0.89 -4.34
N VAL A 97 23.71 -0.91 -3.65
CA VAL A 97 22.61 0.03 -3.84
C VAL A 97 22.49 0.94 -2.62
N LYS A 98 23.00 2.17 -2.76
CA LYS A 98 22.83 3.21 -1.74
C LYS A 98 21.40 3.74 -1.72
N LEU A 99 20.87 3.92 -0.52
CA LEU A 99 19.55 4.50 -0.29
C LEU A 99 19.68 5.93 0.25
N LYS A 100 18.63 6.73 0.06
CA LYS A 100 18.44 8.05 0.63
C LYS A 100 17.08 8.14 1.32
N GLU A 101 17.04 8.87 2.42
CA GLU A 101 15.80 9.20 3.12
C GLU A 101 15.18 10.47 2.51
N GLU A 102 13.86 10.46 2.34
CA GLU A 102 13.03 11.61 1.99
C GLU A 102 12.01 11.90 3.12
N ASP A 103 11.03 12.77 2.87
CA ASP A 103 9.97 13.12 3.81
C ASP A 103 9.33 11.89 4.46
N HIS A 104 9.00 12.04 5.76
CA HIS A 104 8.34 11.03 6.57
C HIS A 104 9.06 9.66 6.62
N GLY A 105 10.39 9.66 6.48
CA GLY A 105 11.23 8.47 6.58
C GLY A 105 11.19 7.57 5.34
N ARG A 106 10.66 8.04 4.21
CA ARG A 106 10.56 7.22 2.99
C ARG A 106 11.96 6.97 2.42
N MET A 107 12.29 5.72 2.10
CA MET A 107 13.62 5.36 1.60
C MET A 107 13.59 5.05 0.11
N PHE A 108 14.42 5.73 -0.67
CA PHE A 108 14.53 5.55 -2.13
C PHE A 108 15.97 5.22 -2.53
N PRO A 109 16.22 4.53 -3.65
CA PRO A 109 17.57 4.45 -4.21
C PRO A 109 18.04 5.85 -4.62
N ILE A 110 19.33 6.15 -4.43
CA ILE A 110 19.91 7.45 -4.86
C ILE A 110 19.74 7.68 -6.36
N THR A 111 19.65 6.60 -7.15
CA THR A 111 19.43 6.64 -8.59
C THR A 111 18.04 7.11 -9.01
N ASP A 112 17.08 7.20 -8.07
CA ASP A 112 15.65 7.44 -8.31
C ASP A 112 15.04 6.48 -9.34
N LYS A 113 15.58 5.25 -9.45
CA LYS A 113 15.11 4.23 -10.40
C LYS A 113 14.78 2.93 -9.68
N SER A 114 13.52 2.51 -9.77
CA SER A 114 13.04 1.22 -9.28
C SER A 114 13.79 0.04 -9.90
N LYS A 115 14.26 0.20 -11.14
CA LYS A 115 15.09 -0.79 -11.83
C LYS A 115 16.35 -1.13 -11.02
N THR A 116 16.98 -0.16 -10.36
CA THR A 116 18.15 -0.40 -9.50
C THR A 116 17.84 -1.39 -8.38
N ILE A 117 16.67 -1.28 -7.75
CA ILE A 117 16.22 -2.21 -6.70
C ILE A 117 15.97 -3.61 -7.28
N VAL A 118 15.25 -3.69 -8.39
CA VAL A 118 14.90 -4.98 -9.03
C VAL A 118 16.15 -5.70 -9.53
N ASP A 119 17.08 -4.99 -10.17
CA ASP A 119 18.34 -5.55 -10.65
C ASP A 119 19.19 -6.07 -9.50
N ALA A 120 19.28 -5.34 -8.38
CA ALA A 120 20.06 -5.80 -7.23
C ALA A 120 19.52 -7.11 -6.62
N LEU A 121 18.20 -7.20 -6.46
CA LEU A 121 17.54 -8.45 -6.01
C LEU A 121 17.80 -9.60 -7.00
N PHE A 122 17.61 -9.35 -8.30
CA PHE A 122 17.75 -10.39 -9.30
C PHE A 122 19.21 -10.83 -9.51
N ASN A 123 20.16 -9.90 -9.47
CA ASN A 123 21.59 -10.22 -9.50
C ASN A 123 22.00 -11.05 -8.28
N LYS A 124 21.44 -10.75 -7.10
CA LYS A 124 21.67 -11.56 -5.90
C LYS A 124 21.14 -12.99 -6.07
N ILE A 125 19.94 -13.15 -6.60
CA ILE A 125 19.34 -14.45 -6.96
C ILE A 125 20.27 -15.25 -7.89
N LEU A 126 20.79 -14.62 -8.94
CA LEU A 126 21.71 -15.26 -9.89
C LEU A 126 23.04 -15.65 -9.23
N SER A 127 23.61 -14.79 -8.39
CA SER A 127 24.87 -15.07 -7.67
C SER A 127 24.75 -16.24 -6.67
N LEU A 128 23.53 -16.52 -6.21
CA LEU A 128 23.20 -17.63 -5.31
C LEU A 128 22.77 -18.89 -6.07
N HIS A 129 22.90 -18.90 -7.41
CA HIS A 129 22.57 -20.05 -8.26
C HIS A 129 21.10 -20.52 -8.15
N VAL A 130 20.18 -19.62 -7.79
CA VAL A 130 18.74 -19.91 -7.78
C VAL A 130 18.27 -20.13 -9.22
N SER A 131 17.55 -21.25 -9.44
CA SER A 131 17.00 -21.58 -10.75
C SER A 131 15.73 -20.77 -11.02
N TYR A 132 15.76 -19.88 -12.01
CA TYR A 132 14.61 -19.03 -12.36
C TYR A 132 13.81 -19.60 -13.55
N PHE A 133 12.50 -19.77 -13.35
CA PHE A 133 11.54 -20.27 -14.34
C PHE A 133 10.52 -19.18 -14.69
N PRO A 134 10.81 -18.32 -15.68
CA PRO A 134 9.88 -17.29 -16.14
C PRO A 134 8.76 -17.87 -17.01
N SER A 135 7.69 -17.10 -17.17
CA SER A 135 6.54 -17.44 -18.04
C SER A 135 5.87 -18.77 -17.69
N GLN A 136 5.88 -19.14 -16.41
CA GLN A 136 5.23 -20.34 -15.91
C GLN A 136 4.19 -19.99 -14.86
N ALA A 137 2.91 -20.22 -15.19
CA ALA A 137 1.82 -20.08 -14.23
C ALA A 137 1.65 -21.40 -13.46
N VAL A 138 1.61 -21.31 -12.13
CA VAL A 138 1.33 -22.47 -11.27
C VAL A 138 -0.17 -22.75 -11.29
N ASP A 139 -0.52 -23.96 -11.69
CA ASP A 139 -1.90 -24.40 -11.81
C ASP A 139 -2.39 -25.05 -10.52
N LYS A 140 -1.63 -25.96 -9.92
CA LYS A 140 -2.05 -26.65 -8.68
C LYS A 140 -0.89 -26.96 -7.75
N LEU A 141 -1.20 -27.03 -6.45
CA LEU A 141 -0.32 -27.61 -5.44
C LEU A 141 -0.53 -29.13 -5.41
N LEU A 142 0.55 -29.86 -5.19
CA LEU A 142 0.52 -31.30 -4.92
C LEU A 142 0.65 -31.48 -3.41
N ILE A 143 -0.39 -32.03 -2.78
CA ILE A 143 -0.50 -32.20 -1.33
C ILE A 143 -0.84 -33.66 -1.04
N GLU A 144 -0.03 -34.31 -0.21
CA GLU A 144 -0.23 -35.69 0.24
C GLU A 144 -0.11 -35.75 1.76
N ASN A 145 -1.04 -36.45 2.42
CA ASN A 145 -1.07 -36.61 3.88
C ASN A 145 -0.97 -35.28 4.67
N GLY A 146 -1.52 -34.19 4.13
CA GLY A 146 -1.50 -32.86 4.76
C GLY A 146 -0.17 -32.09 4.59
N ALA A 147 0.77 -32.59 3.80
CA ALA A 147 2.03 -31.92 3.49
C ALA A 147 2.14 -31.61 1.99
N VAL A 148 2.78 -30.48 1.67
CA VAL A 148 3.10 -30.16 0.27
C VAL A 148 4.25 -31.04 -0.20
N ILE A 149 4.13 -31.61 -1.40
CA ILE A 149 5.17 -32.43 -2.04
C ILE A 149 5.67 -31.85 -3.36
N GLY A 150 4.99 -30.81 -3.85
CA GLY A 150 5.30 -30.21 -5.14
C GLY A 150 4.20 -29.31 -5.67
N LEU A 151 4.37 -28.89 -6.92
CA LEU A 151 3.38 -28.14 -7.68
C LEU A 151 3.44 -28.52 -9.16
N GLU A 152 2.37 -28.21 -9.88
CA GLU A 152 2.35 -28.30 -11.34
C GLU A 152 2.12 -26.94 -11.96
N THR A 153 2.79 -26.73 -13.09
CA THR A 153 2.51 -25.65 -14.04
C THR A 153 1.79 -26.24 -15.26
N ASP A 154 1.37 -25.37 -16.16
CA ASP A 154 0.81 -25.77 -17.46
C ASP A 154 1.67 -26.79 -18.21
N SER A 155 2.99 -26.69 -18.08
CA SER A 155 3.99 -27.41 -18.88
C SER A 155 4.86 -28.38 -18.08
N GLU A 156 5.11 -28.12 -16.79
CA GLU A 156 6.09 -28.85 -15.99
C GLU A 156 5.54 -29.29 -14.63
N SER A 157 6.20 -30.27 -14.00
CA SER A 157 5.94 -30.69 -12.63
C SER A 157 7.19 -30.45 -11.80
N PHE A 158 7.02 -29.94 -10.58
CA PHE A 158 8.12 -29.66 -9.67
C PHE A 158 7.86 -30.34 -8.33
N LEU A 159 8.86 -31.04 -7.81
CA LEU A 159 8.80 -31.68 -6.50
C LEU A 159 9.64 -30.90 -5.49
N SER A 160 9.08 -30.70 -4.31
CA SER A 160 9.76 -30.05 -3.20
C SER A 160 9.01 -30.28 -1.90
N PRO A 161 9.71 -30.54 -0.79
CA PRO A 161 9.09 -30.64 0.53
C PRO A 161 8.61 -29.28 1.06
N THR A 162 9.04 -28.17 0.45
CA THR A 162 8.61 -26.83 0.89
C THR A 162 8.29 -25.90 -0.27
N ILE A 163 7.18 -25.16 -0.15
CA ILE A 163 6.71 -24.21 -1.17
C ILE A 163 6.35 -22.89 -0.51
N ILE A 164 6.82 -21.79 -1.09
CA ILE A 164 6.52 -20.43 -0.64
C ILE A 164 5.64 -19.74 -1.69
N LEU A 165 4.39 -19.42 -1.33
CA LEU A 165 3.49 -18.62 -2.15
C LEU A 165 3.73 -17.12 -1.92
N SER A 166 4.15 -16.42 -2.96
CA SER A 166 4.48 -14.98 -2.96
C SER A 166 3.87 -14.26 -4.16
N THR A 167 2.64 -14.63 -4.53
CA THR A 167 1.96 -14.21 -5.77
C THR A 167 1.35 -12.81 -5.73
N GLY A 168 1.45 -12.11 -4.58
CA GLY A 168 0.81 -10.83 -4.34
C GLY A 168 -0.72 -10.91 -4.27
N GLY A 169 -1.37 -9.75 -4.30
CA GLY A 169 -2.83 -9.61 -4.20
C GLY A 169 -3.53 -9.52 -5.56
N ARG A 170 -4.53 -8.62 -5.66
CA ARG A 170 -5.32 -8.34 -6.86
C ARG A 170 -5.19 -6.91 -7.39
N ALA A 171 -4.55 -6.02 -6.64
CA ALA A 171 -4.25 -4.67 -7.10
C ALA A 171 -3.26 -4.68 -8.28
N TYR A 172 -3.53 -3.88 -9.32
CA TYR A 172 -2.78 -3.82 -10.58
C TYR A 172 -2.61 -5.17 -11.29
N PRO A 173 -3.69 -5.82 -11.76
CA PRO A 173 -3.62 -7.15 -12.38
C PRO A 173 -2.74 -7.21 -13.64
N SER A 174 -2.56 -6.09 -14.34
CA SER A 174 -1.63 -5.97 -15.47
C SER A 174 -0.16 -6.27 -15.10
N THR A 175 0.17 -6.28 -13.81
CA THR A 175 1.51 -6.63 -13.30
C THR A 175 1.68 -8.12 -13.00
N GLY A 176 0.61 -8.91 -13.09
CA GLY A 176 0.58 -10.35 -12.81
C GLY A 176 -0.12 -10.72 -11.49
N SER A 177 -0.31 -9.77 -10.57
CA SER A 177 -1.07 -9.94 -9.32
C SER A 177 -2.57 -10.07 -9.59
N THR A 178 -2.99 -11.31 -9.84
CA THR A 178 -4.32 -11.66 -10.39
C THR A 178 -5.18 -12.46 -9.40
N GLY A 179 -4.67 -12.70 -8.19
CA GLY A 179 -5.37 -13.44 -7.14
C GLY A 179 -5.21 -14.96 -7.19
N ASP A 180 -4.34 -15.50 -8.05
CA ASP A 180 -4.10 -16.95 -8.18
C ASP A 180 -3.67 -17.60 -6.86
N GLY A 181 -2.85 -16.91 -6.07
CA GLY A 181 -2.42 -17.42 -4.76
C GLY A 181 -3.58 -17.65 -3.80
N TYR A 182 -4.67 -16.89 -3.90
CA TYR A 182 -5.86 -17.13 -3.08
C TYR A 182 -6.56 -18.44 -3.47
N ARG A 183 -6.57 -18.80 -4.77
CA ARG A 183 -7.09 -20.10 -5.23
C ARG A 183 -6.19 -21.24 -4.74
N LEU A 184 -4.87 -21.09 -4.86
CA LEU A 184 -3.90 -22.09 -4.38
C LEU A 184 -4.00 -22.27 -2.87
N ALA A 185 -4.06 -21.18 -2.10
CA ALA A 185 -4.22 -21.23 -0.65
C ALA A 185 -5.53 -21.94 -0.23
N ARG A 186 -6.65 -21.66 -0.91
CA ARG A 186 -7.91 -22.39 -0.66
C ARG A 186 -7.78 -23.89 -0.92
N SER A 187 -7.07 -24.29 -1.97
CA SER A 187 -6.83 -25.72 -2.24
C SER A 187 -5.99 -26.41 -1.17
N ALA A 188 -5.22 -25.64 -0.40
CA ALA A 188 -4.45 -26.08 0.77
C ALA A 188 -5.20 -25.90 2.11
N GLY A 189 -6.51 -25.66 2.07
CA GLY A 189 -7.36 -25.59 3.27
C GLY A 189 -7.49 -24.20 3.93
N HIS A 190 -6.97 -23.14 3.31
CA HIS A 190 -7.01 -21.80 3.89
C HIS A 190 -8.30 -21.03 3.64
N SER A 191 -8.69 -20.22 4.63
CA SER A 191 -9.71 -19.18 4.47
C SER A 191 -9.11 -17.88 3.93
N ILE A 192 -9.87 -17.20 3.07
CA ILE A 192 -9.50 -15.92 2.47
C ILE A 192 -10.45 -14.86 2.99
N SER A 193 -9.93 -13.89 3.75
CA SER A 193 -10.66 -12.69 4.18
C SER A 193 -11.22 -11.95 2.97
N GLN A 194 -12.35 -11.26 3.16
CA GLN A 194 -12.95 -10.46 2.08
C GLN A 194 -11.92 -9.47 1.54
N LEU A 195 -11.71 -9.48 0.23
CA LEU A 195 -10.78 -8.58 -0.45
C LEU A 195 -11.44 -7.23 -0.66
N TYR A 196 -10.71 -6.14 -0.39
CA TYR A 196 -11.19 -4.78 -0.58
C TYR A 196 -10.07 -3.85 -1.07
N ALA A 197 -10.49 -2.72 -1.65
CA ALA A 197 -9.61 -1.69 -2.16
C ALA A 197 -9.00 -0.88 -1.01
N THR A 198 -7.68 -0.71 -1.00
CA THR A 198 -6.97 0.18 -0.05
C THR A 198 -6.06 1.13 -0.80
N GLU A 199 -5.69 2.25 -0.17
CA GLU A 199 -4.94 3.33 -0.81
C GLU A 199 -5.54 3.72 -2.17
N SER A 200 -6.86 3.95 -2.18
CA SER A 200 -7.66 4.15 -3.39
C SER A 200 -8.23 5.57 -3.45
N ALA A 201 -8.27 6.15 -4.66
CA ALA A 201 -8.90 7.45 -4.81
C ALA A 201 -10.41 7.36 -4.52
N LEU A 202 -10.95 8.46 -4.00
CA LEU A 202 -12.33 8.58 -3.56
C LEU A 202 -13.16 9.21 -4.69
N ILE A 203 -14.33 8.62 -4.96
CA ILE A 203 -15.25 9.08 -6.01
C ILE A 203 -16.35 9.89 -5.34
N SER A 204 -16.64 11.05 -5.90
CA SER A 204 -17.65 11.98 -5.41
C SER A 204 -18.45 12.51 -6.58
N ASP A 205 -19.76 12.59 -6.40
CA ASP A 205 -20.72 13.11 -7.38
C ASP A 205 -21.16 14.54 -7.02
N GLU A 206 -20.42 15.22 -6.14
CA GLU A 206 -20.66 16.62 -5.77
C GLU A 206 -20.53 17.54 -7.01
N PRO A 207 -21.36 18.60 -7.13
CA PRO A 207 -21.37 19.45 -8.33
C PRO A 207 -19.99 19.98 -8.75
N PHE A 208 -19.16 20.40 -7.78
CA PHE A 208 -17.82 20.97 -8.02
C PHE A 208 -16.80 19.96 -8.58
N ILE A 209 -17.09 18.65 -8.45
CA ILE A 209 -16.32 17.58 -9.07
C ILE A 209 -16.77 17.39 -10.51
N LEU A 210 -18.10 17.35 -10.74
CA LEU A 210 -18.70 17.12 -12.06
C LEU A 210 -18.40 18.26 -13.04
N ASP A 211 -18.43 19.50 -12.57
CA ASP A 211 -18.07 20.69 -13.36
C ASP A 211 -16.55 20.97 -13.41
N LYS A 212 -15.76 20.16 -12.70
CA LYS A 212 -14.29 20.23 -12.63
C LYS A 212 -13.73 21.52 -12.02
N SER A 213 -14.51 22.27 -11.24
CA SER A 213 -14.12 23.53 -10.59
C SER A 213 -12.73 23.46 -9.94
N LEU A 214 -12.45 22.39 -9.21
CA LEU A 214 -11.20 22.22 -8.48
C LEU A 214 -10.22 21.20 -9.10
N GLN A 215 -10.52 20.63 -10.28
CA GLN A 215 -9.65 19.63 -10.89
C GLN A 215 -8.18 20.10 -11.00
N GLY A 216 -7.25 19.29 -10.52
CA GLY A 216 -5.81 19.55 -10.56
C GLY A 216 -5.27 20.38 -9.38
N ILE A 217 -6.13 20.97 -8.56
CA ILE A 217 -5.70 21.66 -7.34
C ILE A 217 -5.16 20.63 -6.35
N SER A 218 -3.94 20.89 -5.86
CA SER A 218 -3.30 20.09 -4.81
C SER A 218 -3.18 20.92 -3.53
N LEU A 219 -3.74 20.45 -2.42
CA LEU A 219 -3.57 21.09 -1.12
C LEU A 219 -2.52 20.31 -0.33
N ARG A 220 -1.62 21.03 0.36
CA ARG A 220 -0.53 20.41 1.13
C ARG A 220 -0.89 20.33 2.60
N GLU A 221 -0.47 19.24 3.26
CA GLU A 221 -0.58 19.06 4.71
C GLU A 221 -1.98 19.35 5.31
N ILE A 222 -3.03 19.05 4.53
CA ILE A 222 -4.41 19.17 5.02
C ILE A 222 -4.72 18.04 5.98
N LYS A 223 -5.73 18.22 6.82
CA LYS A 223 -6.30 17.13 7.61
C LYS A 223 -7.62 16.69 6.99
N LEU A 224 -7.68 15.43 6.54
CA LEU A 224 -8.90 14.81 6.04
C LEU A 224 -9.42 13.81 7.08
N SER A 225 -10.69 13.90 7.43
CA SER A 225 -11.33 13.04 8.43
C SER A 225 -12.52 12.29 7.83
N VAL A 226 -12.61 10.99 8.05
CA VAL A 226 -13.81 10.22 7.68
C VAL A 226 -14.80 10.31 8.82
N LEU A 227 -16.04 10.71 8.52
CA LEU A 227 -17.11 10.84 9.51
C LEU A 227 -18.03 9.62 9.45
N ASN A 228 -18.52 9.17 10.61
CA ASN A 228 -19.61 8.21 10.65
C ASN A 228 -20.98 8.90 10.48
N SER A 229 -22.05 8.12 10.42
CA SER A 229 -23.45 8.60 10.37
C SER A 229 -23.87 9.55 11.50
N LYS A 230 -23.13 9.60 12.62
CA LYS A 230 -23.35 10.55 13.73
C LYS A 230 -22.51 11.83 13.63
N GLY A 231 -21.78 12.01 12.53
CA GLY A 231 -20.87 13.15 12.32
C GLY A 231 -19.55 13.08 13.10
N LYS A 232 -19.24 11.96 13.76
CA LYS A 232 -17.98 11.79 14.52
C LYS A 232 -16.87 11.25 13.61
N ALA A 233 -15.69 11.86 13.69
CA ALA A 233 -14.51 11.36 12.99
C ALA A 233 -14.11 9.97 13.51
N ILE A 234 -13.99 9.00 12.59
CA ILE A 234 -13.50 7.64 12.90
C ILE A 234 -12.00 7.50 12.65
N ILE A 235 -11.47 8.29 11.71
CA ILE A 235 -10.05 8.39 11.41
C ILE A 235 -9.76 9.78 10.85
N SER A 236 -8.55 10.27 11.07
CA SER A 236 -8.05 11.50 10.47
C SER A 236 -6.62 11.30 9.98
N HIS A 237 -6.30 11.85 8.83
CA HIS A 237 -4.96 11.85 8.27
C HIS A 237 -4.54 13.26 7.88
N GLN A 238 -3.35 13.65 8.32
CA GLN A 238 -2.69 14.86 7.85
C GLN A 238 -1.73 14.50 6.71
N HIS A 239 -2.01 15.01 5.52
CA HIS A 239 -1.20 14.84 4.32
C HIS A 239 -1.76 15.70 3.17
N ASP A 240 -1.03 15.73 2.06
CA ASP A 240 -1.50 16.24 0.77
C ASP A 240 -2.79 15.59 0.24
N LEU A 241 -3.59 16.42 -0.45
CA LEU A 241 -4.82 16.09 -1.16
C LEU A 241 -4.74 16.60 -2.60
N LEU A 242 -5.32 15.86 -3.54
CA LEU A 242 -5.48 16.25 -4.94
C LEU A 242 -6.94 16.15 -5.36
N PHE A 243 -7.50 17.22 -5.93
CA PHE A 243 -8.80 17.16 -6.60
C PHE A 243 -8.65 16.60 -8.03
N THR A 244 -9.45 15.59 -8.37
CA THR A 244 -9.42 14.91 -9.67
C THR A 244 -10.71 15.15 -10.45
N HIS A 245 -10.77 14.63 -11.68
CA HIS A 245 -11.97 14.71 -12.53
C HIS A 245 -13.14 13.82 -12.06
N PHE A 246 -12.95 13.00 -11.02
CA PHE A 246 -13.97 12.07 -10.51
C PHE A 246 -14.16 12.16 -8.99
N GLY A 247 -13.38 12.98 -8.30
CA GLY A 247 -13.42 13.08 -6.85
C GLY A 247 -12.10 13.59 -6.28
N ILE A 248 -11.58 12.91 -5.26
CA ILE A 248 -10.36 13.31 -4.57
C ILE A 248 -9.36 12.15 -4.44
N SER A 249 -8.09 12.49 -4.52
CA SER A 249 -6.93 11.60 -4.45
C SER A 249 -5.86 12.28 -3.59
N GLY A 250 -4.61 11.82 -3.72
CA GLY A 250 -3.52 12.23 -2.86
C GLY A 250 -3.51 11.46 -1.54
N PRO A 251 -2.35 11.38 -0.86
CA PRO A 251 -2.17 10.47 0.26
C PRO A 251 -3.21 10.60 1.38
N ALA A 252 -3.73 11.81 1.67
CA ALA A 252 -4.79 11.99 2.66
C ALA A 252 -6.07 11.21 2.28
N ALA A 253 -6.50 11.32 1.02
CA ALA A 253 -7.67 10.61 0.51
C ALA A 253 -7.42 9.10 0.38
N LEU A 254 -6.24 8.70 -0.11
CA LEU A 254 -5.87 7.29 -0.26
C LEU A 254 -5.93 6.55 1.10
N ARG A 255 -5.40 7.16 2.17
CA ARG A 255 -5.39 6.56 3.52
C ARG A 255 -6.78 6.44 4.15
N CYS A 256 -7.71 7.32 3.78
CA CYS A 256 -9.12 7.26 4.20
C CYS A 256 -9.93 6.15 3.52
N SER A 257 -9.47 5.65 2.36
CA SER A 257 -10.28 4.80 1.47
C SER A 257 -10.76 3.48 2.10
N SER A 258 -9.91 2.82 2.91
CA SER A 258 -10.27 1.55 3.56
C SER A 258 -11.41 1.73 4.56
N PHE A 259 -11.38 2.81 5.35
CA PHE A 259 -12.42 3.13 6.33
C PHE A 259 -13.74 3.50 5.67
N ILE A 260 -13.68 4.21 4.54
CA ILE A 260 -14.86 4.49 3.71
C ILE A 260 -15.48 3.19 3.20
N ASN A 261 -14.67 2.29 2.63
CA ASN A 261 -15.14 0.99 2.15
C ASN A 261 -15.78 0.14 3.27
N GLN A 262 -15.25 0.19 4.48
CA GLN A 262 -15.85 -0.50 5.64
C GLN A 262 -17.21 0.07 6.04
N LEU A 263 -17.40 1.39 5.96
CA LEU A 263 -18.70 2.03 6.22
C LEU A 263 -19.73 1.69 5.13
N LEU A 264 -19.32 1.76 3.86
CA LEU A 264 -20.17 1.38 2.72
C LEU A 264 -20.59 -0.09 2.81
N ALA A 265 -19.67 -0.99 3.17
CA ALA A 265 -19.97 -2.41 3.37
C ALA A 265 -20.95 -2.68 4.53
N LYS A 266 -21.04 -1.76 5.51
CA LYS A 266 -22.04 -1.81 6.60
C LYS A 266 -23.41 -1.27 6.19
N GLY A 267 -23.59 -0.87 4.93
CA GLY A 267 -24.86 -0.40 4.38
C GLY A 267 -25.02 1.12 4.30
N GLU A 268 -23.98 1.90 4.61
CA GLU A 268 -24.02 3.35 4.33
C GLU A 268 -24.05 3.58 2.81
N LYS A 269 -24.96 4.44 2.33
CA LYS A 269 -25.07 4.74 0.90
C LYS A 269 -23.99 5.70 0.39
N MET A 270 -23.58 6.60 1.28
CA MET A 270 -22.63 7.69 1.04
C MET A 270 -21.88 7.92 2.36
N VAL A 271 -20.61 8.30 2.27
CA VAL A 271 -19.77 8.60 3.44
C VAL A 271 -19.29 10.05 3.35
N THR A 272 -19.42 10.79 4.44
CA THR A 272 -18.92 12.17 4.51
C THR A 272 -17.47 12.19 4.96
N VAL A 273 -16.64 12.94 4.23
CA VAL A 273 -15.31 13.34 4.71
C VAL A 273 -15.31 14.82 5.05
N SER A 274 -14.56 15.20 6.09
CA SER A 274 -14.32 16.58 6.49
C SER A 274 -12.89 16.98 6.17
N LEU A 275 -12.75 18.07 5.42
CA LEU A 275 -11.50 18.66 5.00
C LEU A 275 -11.21 19.91 5.86
N ASP A 276 -10.06 19.86 6.52
CA ASP A 276 -9.45 20.98 7.22
C ASP A 276 -8.16 21.37 6.49
N GLN A 277 -8.22 22.49 5.76
CA GLN A 277 -7.12 22.93 4.92
C GLN A 277 -5.96 23.53 5.73
N PHE A 278 -6.24 24.11 6.89
CA PHE A 278 -5.23 24.75 7.75
C PHE A 278 -5.10 23.95 9.04
N SER A 279 -4.74 22.68 8.91
CA SER A 279 -4.68 21.68 9.99
C SER A 279 -3.88 22.15 11.22
N GLU A 280 -2.80 22.87 11.00
CA GLU A 280 -1.90 23.40 12.05
C GLU A 280 -2.46 24.64 12.77
N LYS A 281 -3.41 25.36 12.15
CA LYS A 281 -4.01 26.56 12.73
C LYS A 281 -5.29 26.20 13.49
N LYS A 282 -5.43 26.68 14.73
CA LYS A 282 -6.73 26.65 15.43
C LYS A 282 -7.71 27.58 14.71
N LEU A 283 -9.01 27.27 14.78
CA LEU A 283 -10.07 28.07 14.14
C LEU A 283 -9.99 29.56 14.53
N GLY A 284 -9.80 29.86 15.81
CA GLY A 284 -9.67 31.24 16.28
C GLY A 284 -8.46 31.98 15.70
N SER A 285 -7.32 31.29 15.52
CA SER A 285 -6.13 31.86 14.89
C SER A 285 -6.38 32.19 13.41
N LEU A 286 -7.05 31.29 12.68
CA LEU A 286 -7.42 31.55 11.28
C LEU A 286 -8.40 32.71 11.16
N LYS A 287 -9.39 32.81 12.06
CA LYS A 287 -10.32 33.95 12.11
C LYS A 287 -9.55 35.27 12.32
N ASN A 288 -8.64 35.32 13.28
CA ASN A 288 -7.83 36.52 13.55
C ASN A 288 -6.97 36.94 12.35
N GLU A 289 -6.40 35.97 11.63
CA GLU A 289 -5.65 36.21 10.40
C GLU A 289 -6.56 36.78 9.29
N LEU A 290 -7.73 36.17 9.05
CA LEU A 290 -8.71 36.67 8.09
C LEU A 290 -9.17 38.09 8.42
N THR A 291 -9.47 38.38 9.70
CA THR A 291 -9.82 39.73 10.19
C THR A 291 -8.68 40.72 10.02
N SER A 292 -7.42 40.28 10.14
CA SER A 292 -6.27 41.17 9.91
C SER A 292 -6.11 41.49 8.42
N LEU A 293 -6.28 40.46 7.56
CA LEU A 293 -6.21 40.60 6.12
C LEU A 293 -7.37 41.42 5.53
N SER A 294 -8.52 41.49 6.22
CA SER A 294 -9.68 42.27 5.77
C SER A 294 -9.57 43.77 6.00
N LYS A 295 -8.52 44.28 6.68
CA LYS A 295 -8.33 45.71 6.98
C LYS A 295 -7.80 46.55 5.81
N THR A 296 -8.14 46.20 4.58
CA THR A 296 -7.64 46.86 3.36
C THR A 296 -8.77 47.09 2.34
N ASP A 297 -8.64 48.15 1.54
CA ASP A 297 -9.60 48.46 0.46
C ASP A 297 -9.40 47.59 -0.79
N LYS A 298 -8.40 46.70 -0.79
CA LYS A 298 -8.23 45.70 -1.85
C LYS A 298 -9.48 44.81 -1.92
N SER A 299 -9.75 44.27 -3.11
CA SER A 299 -10.77 43.24 -3.27
C SER A 299 -10.47 42.02 -2.38
N ILE A 300 -11.50 41.32 -1.92
CA ILE A 300 -11.38 40.15 -1.02
C ILE A 300 -10.42 39.10 -1.61
N LYS A 301 -10.53 38.80 -2.91
CA LYS A 301 -9.61 37.85 -3.56
C LYS A 301 -8.13 38.28 -3.51
N ASN A 302 -7.86 39.57 -3.60
CA ASN A 302 -6.51 40.11 -3.56
C ASN A 302 -5.98 40.22 -2.13
N ALA A 303 -6.86 40.51 -1.17
CA ALA A 303 -6.51 40.53 0.25
C ALA A 303 -6.15 39.13 0.78
N PHE A 304 -6.84 38.10 0.29
CA PHE A 304 -6.69 36.71 0.76
C PHE A 304 -5.82 35.82 -0.16
N SER A 305 -5.19 36.38 -1.19
CA SER A 305 -4.42 35.62 -2.20
C SER A 305 -3.25 34.81 -1.63
N GLY A 306 -2.71 35.20 -0.48
CA GLY A 306 -1.63 34.48 0.22
C GLY A 306 -2.09 33.25 1.02
N LEU A 307 -3.40 33.05 1.22
CA LEU A 307 -3.91 31.96 2.04
C LEU A 307 -3.92 30.61 1.31
N THR A 308 -4.26 30.62 0.02
CA THR A 308 -4.38 29.40 -0.78
C THR A 308 -4.34 29.73 -2.28
N GLN A 309 -4.34 28.70 -3.11
CA GLN A 309 -4.46 28.82 -4.56
C GLN A 309 -5.77 29.54 -4.93
N GLU A 310 -5.68 30.47 -5.89
CA GLU A 310 -6.77 31.37 -6.26
C GLU A 310 -8.09 30.64 -6.53
N ARG A 311 -8.06 29.54 -7.31
CA ARG A 311 -9.26 28.74 -7.61
C ARG A 311 -9.93 28.16 -6.36
N MET A 312 -9.14 27.73 -5.37
CA MET A 312 -9.67 27.23 -4.10
C MET A 312 -10.28 28.37 -3.28
N LEU A 313 -9.60 29.53 -3.24
CA LEU A 313 -10.11 30.72 -2.56
C LEU A 313 -11.45 31.17 -3.14
N LEU A 314 -11.53 31.32 -4.47
CA LEU A 314 -12.75 31.72 -5.16
C LEU A 314 -13.90 30.73 -4.91
N PHE A 315 -13.61 29.43 -4.94
CA PHE A 315 -14.60 28.40 -4.63
C PHE A 315 -15.14 28.49 -3.19
N ILE A 316 -14.28 28.74 -2.21
CA ILE A 316 -14.70 28.91 -0.80
C ILE A 316 -15.54 30.18 -0.63
N LEU A 317 -15.17 31.28 -1.30
CA LEU A 317 -15.94 32.52 -1.28
C LEU A 317 -17.32 32.35 -1.92
N GLU A 318 -17.40 31.64 -3.04
CA GLU A 318 -18.67 31.29 -3.70
C GLU A 318 -19.56 30.43 -2.76
N LYS A 319 -19.00 29.38 -2.14
CA LYS A 319 -19.71 28.58 -1.13
C LYS A 319 -20.14 29.41 0.09
N ALA A 320 -19.39 30.45 0.42
CA ALA A 320 -19.74 31.40 1.46
C ALA A 320 -20.84 32.39 1.02
N GLY A 321 -21.14 32.50 -0.28
CA GLY A 321 -22.07 33.49 -0.84
C GLY A 321 -21.48 34.90 -0.84
N ILE A 322 -20.17 35.02 -1.08
CA ILE A 322 -19.41 36.27 -0.98
C ILE A 322 -18.83 36.61 -2.34
N ASP A 323 -19.10 37.82 -2.85
CA ASP A 323 -18.50 38.30 -4.08
C ASP A 323 -17.01 38.64 -3.86
N PRO A 324 -16.09 37.96 -4.57
CA PRO A 324 -14.65 38.14 -4.39
C PRO A 324 -14.12 39.52 -4.80
N SER A 325 -14.90 40.29 -5.56
CA SER A 325 -14.52 41.61 -6.08
C SER A 325 -14.74 42.76 -5.09
N LEU A 326 -15.62 42.56 -4.10
CA LEU A 326 -15.91 43.56 -3.07
C LEU A 326 -14.66 43.88 -2.23
N SER A 327 -14.65 45.09 -1.65
CA SER A 327 -13.58 45.53 -0.75
C SER A 327 -13.53 44.65 0.50
N ALA A 328 -12.33 44.21 0.90
CA ALA A 328 -12.16 43.30 2.03
C ALA A 328 -12.65 43.92 3.35
N LYS A 329 -12.57 45.24 3.52
CA LYS A 329 -13.11 45.95 4.70
C LYS A 329 -14.62 45.83 4.87
N THR A 330 -15.35 45.43 3.83
CA THR A 330 -16.80 45.24 3.89
C THR A 330 -17.22 43.90 4.47
N LEU A 331 -16.27 42.97 4.69
CA LEU A 331 -16.55 41.68 5.32
C LEU A 331 -17.02 41.86 6.77
N SER A 332 -18.21 41.36 7.06
CA SER A 332 -18.72 41.24 8.42
C SER A 332 -18.01 40.11 9.19
N GLU A 333 -18.09 40.18 10.52
CA GLU A 333 -17.58 39.10 11.40
C GLU A 333 -18.23 37.75 11.08
N GLN A 334 -19.54 37.73 10.79
CA GLN A 334 -20.26 36.51 10.39
C GLN A 334 -19.74 35.92 9.08
N GLN A 335 -19.37 36.75 8.10
CA GLN A 335 -18.78 36.29 6.84
C GLN A 335 -17.37 35.73 7.06
N ILE A 336 -16.55 36.38 7.89
CA ILE A 336 -15.23 35.88 8.26
C ILE A 336 -15.35 34.52 8.97
N ASP A 337 -16.31 34.39 9.89
CA ASP A 337 -16.61 33.15 10.59
C ASP A 337 -17.02 32.02 9.64
N LYS A 338 -17.85 32.33 8.65
CA LYS A 338 -18.27 31.38 7.62
C LYS A 338 -17.09 30.92 6.77
N ILE A 339 -16.24 31.85 6.31
CA ILE A 339 -15.03 31.52 5.54
C ILE A 339 -14.10 30.63 6.35
N ALA A 340 -13.81 31.02 7.60
CA ALA A 340 -12.94 30.25 8.49
C ALA A 340 -13.49 28.83 8.73
N SER A 341 -14.80 28.70 8.95
CA SER A 341 -15.46 27.42 9.17
C SER A 341 -15.40 26.52 7.94
N LEU A 342 -15.58 27.08 6.74
CA LEU A 342 -15.44 26.32 5.49
C LEU A 342 -14.00 25.83 5.30
N PHE A 343 -12.99 26.66 5.53
CA PHE A 343 -11.60 26.21 5.44
C PHE A 343 -11.22 25.13 6.48
N LYS A 344 -11.85 25.14 7.65
CA LYS A 344 -11.54 24.21 8.76
C LYS A 344 -12.38 22.93 8.75
N ASN A 345 -13.52 22.91 8.08
CA ASN A 345 -14.47 21.80 8.13
C ASN A 345 -15.35 21.74 6.87
N TRP A 346 -14.73 21.73 5.70
CA TRP A 346 -15.47 21.53 4.47
C TRP A 346 -15.85 20.06 4.30
N GLN A 347 -17.15 19.78 4.31
CA GLN A 347 -17.66 18.42 4.13
C GLN A 347 -17.84 18.10 2.64
N ILE A 348 -17.39 16.90 2.26
CA ILE A 348 -17.49 16.36 0.91
C ILE A 348 -18.12 14.97 1.00
N THR A 349 -19.14 14.73 0.17
CA THR A 349 -19.81 13.42 0.11
C THR A 349 -19.07 12.49 -0.83
N ILE A 350 -18.72 11.29 -0.36
CA ILE A 350 -18.03 10.24 -1.11
C ILE A 350 -19.00 9.10 -1.37
N SER A 351 -19.17 8.72 -2.63
CA SER A 351 -20.09 7.67 -3.06
C SER A 351 -19.46 6.28 -3.09
N LYS A 352 -18.17 6.20 -3.43
CA LYS A 352 -17.40 4.95 -3.51
C LYS A 352 -15.91 5.23 -3.63
N THR A 353 -15.09 4.18 -3.60
CA THR A 353 -13.68 4.27 -3.97
C THR A 353 -13.45 3.69 -5.37
N LEU A 354 -12.29 3.95 -5.95
CA LEU A 354 -11.82 3.14 -7.09
C LEU A 354 -11.79 1.64 -6.72
N PRO A 355 -12.04 0.74 -7.69
CA PRO A 355 -12.02 -0.70 -7.46
C PRO A 355 -10.58 -1.21 -7.27
N ILE A 356 -10.44 -2.40 -6.67
CA ILE A 356 -9.16 -3.03 -6.30
C ILE A 356 -8.16 -3.01 -7.47
N GLU A 357 -8.62 -3.26 -8.69
CA GLU A 357 -7.79 -3.32 -9.89
C GLU A 357 -7.07 -1.99 -10.20
N LYS A 358 -7.61 -0.87 -9.70
CA LYS A 358 -7.05 0.49 -9.82
C LYS A 358 -6.47 1.03 -8.51
N SER A 359 -6.49 0.22 -7.45
CA SER A 359 -5.95 0.54 -6.12
C SER A 359 -4.48 0.20 -6.02
N PHE A 360 -3.77 0.78 -5.05
CA PHE A 360 -2.35 0.47 -4.86
C PHE A 360 -2.13 -0.88 -4.17
N VAL A 361 -3.00 -1.21 -3.21
CA VAL A 361 -2.86 -2.37 -2.34
C VAL A 361 -4.21 -3.06 -2.16
N THR A 362 -4.17 -4.38 -2.12
CA THR A 362 -5.30 -5.25 -1.76
C THR A 362 -5.37 -5.35 -0.24
N GLY A 363 -6.49 -4.96 0.36
CA GLY A 363 -6.80 -5.31 1.75
C GLY A 363 -7.52 -6.66 1.81
N GLY A 364 -7.43 -7.37 2.93
CA GLY A 364 -7.82 -8.78 2.98
C GLY A 364 -6.71 -9.70 2.46
N GLY A 365 -6.94 -11.01 2.49
CA GLY A 365 -5.97 -12.00 2.01
C GLY A 365 -6.11 -13.32 2.74
N VAL A 366 -5.05 -14.13 2.76
CA VAL A 366 -5.03 -15.36 3.56
C VAL A 366 -5.13 -15.03 5.04
N SER A 367 -6.05 -15.71 5.74
CA SER A 367 -6.32 -15.51 7.16
C SER A 367 -5.08 -15.75 8.01
N LEU A 368 -4.64 -14.72 8.74
CA LEU A 368 -3.46 -14.80 9.60
C LEU A 368 -3.62 -15.73 10.81
N LYS A 369 -4.85 -16.10 11.17
CA LYS A 369 -5.09 -17.11 12.22
C LYS A 369 -4.49 -18.47 11.85
N GLU A 370 -4.39 -18.73 10.55
CA GLU A 370 -3.93 -19.98 9.96
C GLU A 370 -2.45 -19.93 9.56
N ILE A 371 -1.74 -18.85 9.90
CA ILE A 371 -0.32 -18.67 9.61
C ILE A 371 0.47 -18.57 10.92
N ASN A 372 1.64 -19.19 10.97
CA ASN A 372 2.56 -19.05 12.08
C ASN A 372 3.33 -17.71 11.95
N PRO A 373 3.18 -16.75 12.89
CA PRO A 373 3.82 -15.45 12.80
C PRO A 373 5.35 -15.48 12.90
N LYS A 374 5.94 -16.57 13.42
CA LYS A 374 7.40 -16.71 13.53
C LYS A 374 8.05 -17.23 12.26
N SER A 375 7.38 -18.13 11.53
CA SER A 375 7.95 -18.82 10.36
C SER A 375 7.30 -18.44 9.03
N MET A 376 6.10 -17.85 9.04
CA MET A 376 5.20 -17.69 7.88
C MET A 376 4.68 -19.02 7.30
N GLU A 377 4.88 -20.12 8.01
CA GLU A 377 4.35 -21.43 7.62
C GLU A 377 2.84 -21.50 7.85
N SER A 378 2.16 -22.21 6.97
CA SER A 378 0.77 -22.62 7.11
C SER A 378 0.60 -23.51 8.35
N LYS A 379 -0.49 -23.29 9.08
CA LYS A 379 -0.98 -24.22 10.11
C LYS A 379 -1.89 -25.31 9.56
N GLN A 380 -2.24 -25.24 8.27
CA GLN A 380 -3.19 -26.15 7.60
C GLN A 380 -2.48 -27.19 6.74
N THR A 381 -1.35 -26.83 6.12
CA THR A 381 -0.58 -27.70 5.23
C THR A 381 0.90 -27.57 5.57
N GLN A 382 1.52 -28.67 5.98
CA GLN A 382 2.94 -28.70 6.35
C GLN A 382 3.83 -28.37 5.14
N GLY A 383 4.89 -27.59 5.37
CA GLY A 383 5.84 -27.20 4.32
C GLY A 383 5.36 -26.10 3.38
N LEU A 384 4.09 -25.64 3.51
CA LEU A 384 3.57 -24.53 2.74
C LEU A 384 3.75 -23.20 3.50
N PHE A 385 4.32 -22.19 2.84
CA PHE A 385 4.55 -20.85 3.39
C PHE A 385 3.87 -19.79 2.53
N MET A 386 3.51 -18.65 3.13
CA MET A 386 2.86 -17.54 2.43
C MET A 386 3.45 -16.19 2.84
N THR A 387 3.64 -15.27 1.88
CA THR A 387 4.34 -14.00 2.12
C THR A 387 3.75 -12.82 1.35
N GLY A 388 4.11 -11.61 1.78
CA GLY A 388 3.73 -10.36 1.11
C GLY A 388 2.21 -10.12 1.06
N GLU A 389 1.76 -9.43 0.02
CA GLU A 389 0.36 -9.01 -0.18
C GLU A 389 -0.63 -10.18 -0.41
N LEU A 390 -0.16 -11.43 -0.41
CA LEU A 390 -1.02 -12.61 -0.37
C LEU A 390 -1.66 -12.79 1.02
N LEU A 391 -0.94 -12.41 2.07
CA LEU A 391 -1.43 -12.41 3.44
C LEU A 391 -2.45 -11.29 3.66
N ASP A 392 -3.35 -11.46 4.63
CA ASP A 392 -4.25 -10.39 5.09
C ASP A 392 -3.49 -9.30 5.86
N ILE A 393 -2.60 -8.59 5.16
CA ILE A 393 -1.72 -7.55 5.68
C ILE A 393 -1.69 -6.42 4.66
N ASN A 394 -2.01 -5.20 5.10
CA ASN A 394 -1.95 -4.02 4.24
C ASN A 394 -1.49 -2.78 5.02
N GLY A 395 -0.52 -2.09 4.45
CA GLY A 395 0.00 -0.82 4.93
C GLY A 395 -0.49 0.38 4.15
N TYR A 396 -0.27 1.56 4.71
CA TYR A 396 -0.39 2.80 3.95
C TYR A 396 0.71 2.91 2.89
N THR A 397 0.56 3.87 1.98
CA THR A 397 1.68 4.38 1.18
C THR A 397 2.76 4.99 2.08
N GLY A 398 4.03 4.81 1.70
CA GLY A 398 5.18 5.25 2.51
C GLY A 398 6.33 4.23 2.65
N GLY A 399 6.28 3.12 1.92
CA GLY A 399 7.31 2.06 1.96
C GLY A 399 6.88 0.84 2.77
N TYR A 400 5.87 0.98 3.64
CA TYR A 400 5.43 -0.03 4.60
C TYR A 400 5.04 -1.38 3.97
N ASN A 401 4.29 -1.37 2.85
CA ASN A 401 3.89 -2.61 2.17
C ASN A 401 5.09 -3.39 1.61
N ILE A 402 6.09 -2.67 1.07
CA ILE A 402 7.30 -3.28 0.53
C ILE A 402 8.18 -3.79 1.67
N THR A 403 8.28 -3.04 2.78
CA THR A 403 8.90 -3.52 4.03
C THR A 403 8.28 -4.83 4.48
N CYS A 404 6.93 -4.90 4.61
CA CYS A 404 6.24 -6.13 5.02
C CYS A 404 6.50 -7.28 4.04
N ALA A 405 6.54 -7.01 2.73
CA ALA A 405 6.86 -8.01 1.72
C ALA A 405 8.27 -8.58 1.91
N PHE A 406 9.29 -7.73 2.08
CA PHE A 406 10.66 -8.21 2.30
C PHE A 406 10.80 -8.94 3.63
N VAL A 407 10.23 -8.42 4.72
CA VAL A 407 10.30 -9.05 6.06
C VAL A 407 9.66 -10.44 6.05
N THR A 408 8.42 -10.56 5.55
CA THR A 408 7.74 -11.86 5.47
C THR A 408 8.44 -12.81 4.49
N GLY A 409 8.96 -12.29 3.37
CA GLY A 409 9.76 -13.03 2.40
C GLY A 409 11.02 -13.63 3.02
N PHE A 410 11.84 -12.81 3.67
CA PHE A 410 13.07 -13.24 4.31
C PHE A 410 12.83 -14.34 5.35
N VAL A 411 11.85 -14.13 6.24
CA VAL A 411 11.52 -15.09 7.30
C VAL A 411 11.03 -16.41 6.71
N ALA A 412 10.10 -16.38 5.75
CA ALA A 412 9.63 -17.60 5.09
C ALA A 412 10.77 -18.38 4.42
N GLY A 413 11.65 -17.68 3.69
CA GLY A 413 12.79 -18.31 3.02
C GLY A 413 13.72 -19.04 3.98
N LYS A 414 14.05 -18.39 5.10
CA LYS A 414 14.92 -18.96 6.15
C LYS A 414 14.31 -20.22 6.75
N HIS A 415 13.04 -20.18 7.14
CA HIS A 415 12.37 -21.32 7.79
C HIS A 415 12.05 -22.44 6.81
N ALA A 416 11.69 -22.13 5.56
CA ALA A 416 11.49 -23.14 4.52
C ALA A 416 12.78 -23.92 4.23
N ALA A 417 13.92 -23.24 4.10
CA ALA A 417 15.22 -23.89 3.92
C ALA A 417 15.58 -24.80 5.12
N GLN A 418 15.31 -24.33 6.34
CA GLN A 418 15.52 -25.13 7.55
C GLN A 418 14.67 -26.42 7.51
N ILE A 419 13.38 -26.33 7.19
CA ILE A 419 12.52 -27.52 7.07
C ILE A 419 13.01 -28.46 5.96
N ALA A 420 13.35 -27.91 4.79
CA ALA A 420 13.81 -28.69 3.66
C ALA A 420 15.09 -29.49 3.95
N SER A 421 15.99 -28.95 4.79
CA SER A 421 17.22 -29.65 5.20
C SER A 421 16.98 -31.00 5.89
N TYR A 422 15.82 -31.22 6.51
CA TYR A 422 15.48 -32.51 7.12
C TYR A 422 15.16 -33.60 6.11
N PHE A 423 14.92 -33.24 4.84
CA PHE A 423 14.60 -34.16 3.75
C PHE A 423 15.81 -34.47 2.86
N GLN A 424 16.99 -33.90 3.16
CA GLN A 424 18.23 -34.12 2.42
C GLN A 424 19.06 -35.30 2.95
N GLN A 425 18.48 -36.15 3.81
CA GLN A 425 19.16 -37.34 4.36
C GLN A 425 19.10 -38.55 3.43
#